data_AF-A0AAE5HD69-F1
#
_entry.id   AF-A0AAE5HD69-F1
#
_cell.length_a   1.000
_cell.length_b   1.000
_cell.length_c   1.000
_cell.angle_alpha   90.00
_cell.angle_beta   90.00
_cell.angle_gamma   90.00
#
_symmetry.space_group_name_H-M   'P 1'
#
loop_
_entity.id
_entity.type
_entity.pdbx_description
1 polymer ?
#
loop_
_entity_poly.entity_id
_entity_poly.type
_entity_poly.pdbx_seq_one_letter_code
_entity_poly.pdbx_strand_id
1 'polypeptide(L)'
;MHKDELLELHEQMVQIMEYFRSREDVDSSLFDPYEQLSVDPSHVHKSKSEHKHAVFVLGNALATAMSEDEFSSAGRVGKRMEELAKDAENKL
;
A
#
# COMPACT_ATOMS: atom_id res chain seq x y z
N MET A 1 5.32 22.18 -5.62
CA MET A 1 6.08 21.58 -4.52
C MET A 1 7.56 21.87 -4.70
N HIS A 2 8.12 22.53 -3.69
CA HIS A 2 9.55 22.72 -3.50
C HIS A 2 10.25 21.38 -3.23
N LYS A 3 11.59 21.36 -3.28
CA LYS A 3 12.34 20.11 -3.10
C LYS A 3 12.27 19.65 -1.65
N ASP A 4 12.37 20.59 -0.72
CA ASP A 4 12.40 20.30 0.71
C ASP A 4 11.06 19.73 1.18
N GLU A 5 9.94 20.35 0.77
CA GLU A 5 8.58 19.81 0.98
C GLU A 5 8.41 18.38 0.43
N LEU A 6 9.07 18.07 -0.70
CA LEU A 6 9.01 16.74 -1.30
C LEU A 6 9.86 15.71 -0.52
N LEU A 7 11.00 16.13 0.02
CA LEU A 7 11.84 15.28 0.86
C LEU A 7 11.13 14.98 2.19
N GLU A 8 10.54 15.99 2.81
CA GLU A 8 9.71 15.83 4.01
C GLU A 8 8.53 14.88 3.75
N LEU A 9 7.80 15.08 2.65
CA LEU A 9 6.72 14.17 2.28
C LEU A 9 7.23 12.73 2.08
N HIS A 10 8.37 12.56 1.42
CA HIS A 10 8.96 11.24 1.22
C HIS A 10 9.31 10.57 2.55
N GLU A 11 9.89 11.32 3.49
CA GLU A 11 10.19 10.84 4.84
C GLU A 11 8.92 10.40 5.59
N GLN A 12 7.87 11.22 5.56
CA GLN A 12 6.60 10.85 6.20
C GLN A 12 5.98 9.58 5.58
N MET A 13 6.07 9.43 4.25
CA MET A 13 5.57 8.22 3.56
C MET A 13 6.36 6.97 3.95
N VAL A 14 7.68 7.08 4.19
CA VAL A 14 8.49 5.97 4.70
C VAL A 14 8.09 5.60 6.13
N GLN A 15 7.84 6.58 7.00
CA GLN A 15 7.36 6.32 8.37
C GLN A 15 6.00 5.60 8.36
N ILE A 16 5.09 5.98 7.45
CA ILE A 16 3.81 5.29 7.25
C ILE A 16 4.05 3.85 6.76
N MET A 17 4.94 3.65 5.79
CA MET A 17 5.30 2.31 5.31
C MET A 17 5.82 1.43 6.45
N GLU A 18 6.75 1.93 7.27
CA GLU A 18 7.30 1.20 8.42
C GLU A 18 6.21 0.82 9.43
N TYR A 19 5.26 1.72 9.68
CA TYR A 19 4.09 1.41 10.50
C TYR A 19 3.29 0.22 9.93
N PHE A 20 2.98 0.22 8.63
CA PHE A 20 2.25 -0.90 8.00
C PHE A 20 3.05 -2.20 8.01
N ARG A 21 4.36 -2.15 7.76
CA ARG A 21 5.26 -3.32 7.83
C ARG A 21 5.33 -3.95 9.22
N SER A 22 5.13 -3.16 10.27
CA SER A 22 5.13 -3.66 11.64
C SER A 22 3.88 -4.45 12.03
N ARG A 23 2.84 -4.44 11.18
CA ARG A 23 1.59 -5.16 11.44
C ARG A 23 1.64 -6.59 10.90
N GLU A 24 1.09 -7.53 11.64
CA GLU A 24 1.06 -8.96 11.25
C GLU A 24 0.07 -9.28 10.11
N ASP A 25 -0.89 -8.39 9.84
CA ASP A 25 -1.95 -8.57 8.84
C ASP A 25 -1.63 -7.99 7.46
N VAL A 26 -0.45 -7.40 7.29
CA VAL A 26 -0.01 -6.77 6.05
C VAL A 26 0.99 -7.69 5.33
N ASP A 27 0.82 -7.87 4.02
CA ASP A 27 1.76 -8.62 3.20
C ASP A 27 3.15 -7.97 3.24
N SER A 28 4.17 -8.74 3.62
CA SER A 28 5.57 -8.29 3.66
C SER A 28 6.09 -7.77 2.32
N SER A 29 5.54 -8.25 1.20
CA SER A 29 5.94 -7.88 -0.16
C SER A 29 5.24 -6.64 -0.70
N LEU A 30 4.26 -6.10 0.04
CA LEU A 30 3.42 -4.97 -0.39
C LEU A 30 4.24 -3.75 -0.85
N PHE A 31 5.39 -3.53 -0.21
CA PHE A 31 6.26 -2.38 -0.46
C PHE A 31 7.54 -2.73 -1.25
N ASP A 32 7.69 -3.95 -1.77
CA ASP A 32 8.83 -4.33 -2.61
C ASP A 32 9.05 -3.39 -3.81
N PRO A 33 8.01 -2.89 -4.49
CA PRO A 33 8.21 -1.94 -5.60
C PRO A 33 8.94 -0.67 -5.17
N TYR A 34 8.77 -0.22 -3.93
CA TYR A 34 9.49 0.93 -3.40
C TYR A 34 10.97 0.62 -3.18
N GLU A 35 11.28 -0.54 -2.57
CA GLU A 35 12.67 -0.95 -2.31
C GLU A 35 13.49 -1.07 -3.60
N GLN A 36 12.86 -1.59 -4.66
CA GLN A 36 13.49 -1.74 -5.97
C GLN A 36 13.90 -0.40 -6.60
N LEU A 37 13.30 0.72 -6.20
CA LEU A 37 13.71 2.04 -6.69
C LEU A 37 15.07 2.47 -6.15
N SER A 38 15.49 1.96 -4.98
CA SER A 38 16.72 2.40 -4.30
C SER A 38 16.78 3.93 -4.14
N VAL A 39 15.64 4.54 -3.79
CA VAL A 39 15.49 5.98 -3.49
C VAL A 39 15.03 6.10 -2.05
N ASP A 40 15.75 6.87 -1.26
CA ASP A 40 15.55 7.04 0.19
C ASP A 40 15.41 8.54 0.48
N PRO A 41 14.65 8.98 1.49
CA PRO A 41 14.53 10.39 1.84
C PRO A 41 15.90 11.07 2.08
N SER A 42 16.89 10.36 2.63
CA SER A 42 18.24 10.87 2.86
C SER A 42 19.05 11.11 1.57
N HIS A 43 18.61 10.56 0.43
CA HIS A 43 19.24 10.80 -0.87
C HIS A 43 18.91 12.19 -1.44
N VAL A 44 19.14 13.25 -0.66
CA VAL A 44 18.81 14.65 -0.98
C VAL A 44 19.41 15.17 -2.28
N HIS A 45 20.44 14.51 -2.81
CA HIS A 45 21.07 14.82 -4.09
C HIS A 45 20.29 14.30 -5.30
N LYS A 46 19.39 13.31 -5.13
CA LYS A 46 18.54 12.79 -6.20
C LYS A 46 17.55 13.85 -6.72
N SER A 47 17.06 13.61 -7.92
CA SER A 47 16.16 14.52 -8.62
C SER A 47 14.78 14.59 -7.97
N LYS A 48 14.07 15.71 -8.18
CA LYS A 48 12.66 15.83 -7.77
C LYS A 48 11.78 14.74 -8.40
N SER A 49 12.08 14.32 -9.63
CA SER A 49 11.35 13.26 -10.31
C SER A 49 11.50 11.91 -9.61
N GLU A 50 12.72 11.56 -9.16
CA GLU A 50 12.97 10.32 -8.41
C GLU A 50 12.19 10.30 -7.10
N HIS A 51 12.25 11.38 -6.32
CA HIS A 51 11.50 11.47 -5.06
C HIS A 51 9.98 11.47 -5.27
N LYS A 52 9.47 12.13 -6.33
CA LYS A 52 8.05 12.04 -6.68
C LYS A 52 7.64 10.63 -7.04
N HIS A 53 8.48 9.92 -7.80
CA HIS A 53 8.20 8.54 -8.18
C HIS A 53 8.16 7.63 -6.94
N ALA A 54 9.10 7.79 -6.03
CA ALA A 54 9.14 7.11 -4.75
C ALA A 54 7.86 7.32 -3.92
N VAL A 55 7.45 8.59 -3.73
CA VAL A 55 6.18 8.93 -3.06
C VAL A 55 4.97 8.30 -3.75
N PHE A 56 4.94 8.30 -5.09
CA PHE A 56 3.84 7.72 -5.86
C PHE A 56 3.74 6.21 -5.65
N VAL A 57 4.87 5.49 -5.68
CA VAL A 57 4.91 4.05 -5.46
C VAL A 57 4.48 3.70 -4.03
N LEU A 58 4.96 4.44 -3.02
CA LEU A 58 4.52 4.28 -1.64
C LEU A 58 3.02 4.53 -1.47
N GLY A 59 2.49 5.58 -2.11
CA GLY A 59 1.07 5.91 -2.07
C GLY A 59 0.18 4.82 -2.68
N ASN A 60 0.61 4.22 -3.79
CA ASN A 60 -0.12 3.10 -4.40
C ASN A 60 -0.13 1.86 -3.50
N ALA A 61 1.02 1.48 -2.93
CA ALA A 61 1.11 0.35 -2.01
C ALA A 61 0.22 0.56 -0.77
N LEU A 62 0.23 1.78 -0.22
CA LEU A 62 -0.63 2.16 0.89
C LEU A 62 -2.13 2.06 0.52
N ALA A 63 -2.51 2.56 -0.65
CA ALA A 63 -3.90 2.45 -1.12
C ALA A 63 -4.34 0.98 -1.27
N THR A 64 -3.45 0.10 -1.75
CA THR A 64 -3.69 -1.34 -1.82
C THR A 64 -3.94 -1.92 -0.43
N ALA A 65 -3.05 -1.66 0.54
CA ALA A 65 -3.22 -2.10 1.93
C ALA A 65 -4.58 -1.70 2.51
N MET A 66 -5.00 -0.45 2.27
CA MET A 66 -6.28 0.06 2.78
C MET A 66 -7.49 -0.56 2.06
N SER A 67 -7.38 -0.84 0.76
CA SER A 67 -8.46 -1.47 -0.01
C SER A 67 -8.67 -2.95 0.32
N GLU A 68 -7.60 -3.64 0.70
CA GLU A 68 -7.68 -5.04 1.12
C GLU A 68 -8.27 -5.17 2.54
N ASP A 69 -8.03 -4.18 3.41
CA ASP A 69 -8.71 -4.06 4.71
C ASP A 69 -10.21 -3.72 4.55
N GLU A 70 -10.60 -3.07 3.45
CA GLU A 70 -12.00 -2.79 3.11
C GLU A 70 -12.82 -4.08 2.84
N PHE A 71 -12.16 -5.22 2.58
CA PHE A 71 -12.73 -6.55 2.84
C PHE A 71 -12.69 -6.90 4.33
N SER A 72 -13.34 -6.04 5.13
CA SER A 72 -13.56 -6.24 6.56
C SER A 72 -14.20 -7.60 6.84
N SER A 73 -14.22 -8.02 8.11
CA SER A 73 -14.96 -9.22 8.55
C SER A 73 -16.39 -9.28 7.96
N ALA A 74 -17.07 -8.15 7.83
CA ALA A 74 -18.38 -8.04 7.20
C ALA A 74 -18.34 -8.24 5.67
N GLY A 75 -17.37 -7.67 4.95
CA GLY A 75 -17.16 -7.90 3.53
C GLY A 75 -16.85 -9.37 3.21
N ARG A 76 -16.06 -10.03 4.07
CA ARG A 76 -15.78 -11.47 4.00
C ARG A 76 -17.03 -12.33 4.23
N VAL A 77 -17.93 -11.93 5.15
CA VAL A 77 -19.22 -12.59 5.34
C VAL A 77 -20.12 -12.43 4.12
N GLY A 78 -20.18 -11.24 3.53
CA GLY A 78 -20.92 -10.99 2.29
C GLY A 78 -20.46 -11.88 1.14
N LYS A 79 -19.13 -11.96 0.92
CA LYS A 79 -18.54 -12.84 -0.11
C LYS A 79 -18.89 -14.32 0.11
N ARG A 80 -18.83 -14.80 1.36
CA ARG A 80 -19.23 -16.18 1.70
C ARG A 80 -20.71 -16.44 1.47
N MET A 81 -21.58 -15.47 1.76
CA MET A 81 -23.01 -15.60 1.48
C MET A 81 -23.29 -15.67 -0.02
N GLU A 82 -22.58 -14.88 -0.83
CA GLU A 82 -22.67 -14.93 -2.29
C GLU A 82 -22.21 -16.29 -2.85
N GLU A 83 -21.09 -16.82 -2.37
CA GLU A 83 -20.57 -18.15 -2.75
C GLU A 83 -21.56 -19.27 -2.40
N LEU A 84 -22.15 -19.23 -1.18
CA LEU A 84 -23.18 -20.18 -0.75
C LEU A 84 -24.43 -20.14 -1.64
N ALA A 85 -24.87 -18.96 -2.06
CA ALA A 85 -26.02 -18.82 -2.95
C ALA A 85 -25.74 -19.44 -4.32
N LYS A 86 -24.57 -19.17 -4.92
CA LYS A 86 -24.15 -19.76 -6.21
C LYS A 86 -24.02 -21.28 -6.15
N ASP A 87 -23.46 -21.82 -5.06
CA ASP A 87 -23.34 -23.27 -4.87
C ASP A 87 -24.70 -23.97 -4.73
N ALA A 88 -25.69 -23.28 -4.13
CA ALA A 88 -27.05 -23.78 -4.04
C ALA A 88 -27.75 -23.77 -5.41
N GLU A 89 -27.55 -22.73 -6.21
CA GLU A 89 -28.09 -22.63 -7.58
C GLU A 89 -27.50 -23.70 -8.51
N ASN A 90 -26.20 -24.01 -8.41
CA ASN A 90 -25.54 -25.03 -9.23
C ASN A 90 -25.92 -26.48 -8.88
N LYS A 91 -26.59 -26.71 -7.75
CA LYS A 91 -27.05 -28.03 -7.29
C LYS A 91 -28.52 -28.32 -7.62
N LEU A 92 -29.21 -27.36 -8.24
CA LEU A 92 -30.55 -27.51 -8.84
C LEU A 92 -30.44 -27.90 -10.31
#